data_AF-A0A392P2B1-F1
#
_entry.id   AF-A0A392P2B1-F1
#
_cell.length_a   1.000
_cell.length_b   1.000
_cell.length_c   1.000
_cell.angle_alpha   90.00
_cell.angle_beta   90.00
_cell.angle_gamma   90.00
#
_symmetry.space_group_name_H-M   'P 1'
#
loop_
_entity.id
_entity.type
_entity.pdbx_description
1 polymer ?
#
loop_
_entity_poly.entity_id
_entity_poly.type
_entity_poly.pdbx_seq_one_letter_code
_entity_poly.pdbx_strand_id
1 'polypeptide(L)'
;MDEVLLVFKNRYRKLHTTRSWNFIGLPLTAKRRLKLERDIVVALLDTGITPESKSFKDDGLGPPPARWKGACGHYANFSGCNK
;
A
#
# COMPACT_ATOMS: atom_id res chain seq x y z
N MET A 1 -29.27 -1.63 27.24
CA MET A 1 -29.22 -1.45 25.77
C MET A 1 -29.10 0.04 25.41
N ASP A 2 -29.11 0.92 26.41
CA ASP A 2 -29.06 2.38 26.30
C ASP A 2 -27.67 2.97 25.98
N GLU A 3 -26.68 2.11 25.68
CA GLU A 3 -25.30 2.53 25.35
C GLU A 3 -24.99 2.49 23.84
N VAL A 4 -25.90 1.97 23.01
CA VAL A 4 -25.70 1.87 21.56
C VAL A 4 -26.39 3.03 20.85
N LEU A 5 -25.58 3.98 20.34
CA LEU A 5 -26.09 5.14 19.61
C LEU A 5 -26.54 4.79 18.18
N LEU A 6 -25.75 4.00 17.43
CA LEU A 6 -26.02 3.66 16.04
C LEU A 6 -25.45 2.28 15.67
N VAL A 7 -26.14 1.59 14.75
CA VAL A 7 -25.69 0.33 14.15
C VAL A 7 -25.79 0.44 12.63
N PHE A 8 -24.71 0.09 11.94
CA PHE A 8 -24.69 -0.01 10.48
C PHE A 8 -24.45 -1.46 10.06
N LYS A 9 -25.24 -1.94 9.10
CA LYS A 9 -25.05 -3.26 8.52
C LYS A 9 -23.73 -3.31 7.75
N ASN A 10 -22.95 -4.36 7.96
CA ASN A 10 -21.75 -4.65 7.15
C ASN A 10 -22.11 -4.82 5.67
N ARG A 11 -21.27 -4.30 4.76
CA ARG A 11 -21.50 -4.33 3.30
C ARG A 11 -20.21 -4.67 2.57
N TYR A 12 -20.29 -5.63 1.65
CA TYR A 12 -19.22 -5.87 0.67
C TYR A 12 -19.12 -4.71 -0.32
N ARG A 13 -17.89 -4.38 -0.74
CA ARG A 13 -17.58 -3.38 -1.76
C ARG A 13 -17.00 -4.05 -3.01
N LYS A 14 -17.15 -3.39 -4.16
CA LYS A 14 -16.55 -3.82 -5.43
C LYS A 14 -15.22 -3.10 -5.63
N LEU A 15 -14.28 -3.76 -6.29
CA LEU A 15 -13.00 -3.15 -6.69
C LEU A 15 -13.24 -2.09 -7.77
N HIS A 16 -12.50 -0.98 -7.68
CA HIS A 16 -12.69 0.22 -8.52
C HIS A 16 -11.39 0.69 -9.18
N THR A 17 -10.62 -0.20 -9.82
CA THR A 17 -9.37 0.17 -10.48
C THR A 17 -9.58 0.37 -11.99
N THR A 18 -9.91 1.59 -12.40
CA THR A 18 -9.95 1.95 -13.82
C THR A 18 -9.30 3.30 -14.01
N ARG A 19 -8.11 3.32 -14.63
CA ARG A 19 -7.41 4.43 -15.33
C ARG A 19 -5.89 4.25 -15.19
N SER A 20 -5.13 4.64 -16.21
CA SER A 20 -3.67 4.54 -16.27
C SER A 20 -2.98 5.89 -15.99
N TRP A 21 -1.67 5.88 -15.80
CA TRP A 21 -0.85 7.08 -15.60
C TRP A 21 -0.98 8.11 -16.73
N ASN A 22 -0.96 7.64 -17.98
CA ASN A 22 -1.12 8.50 -19.15
C ASN A 22 -2.50 9.19 -19.17
N PHE A 23 -3.55 8.47 -18.73
CA PHE A 23 -4.90 9.03 -18.67
C PHE A 23 -4.99 10.24 -17.73
N ILE A 24 -4.28 10.21 -16.60
CA ILE A 24 -4.26 11.32 -15.63
C ILE A 24 -3.13 12.33 -15.90
N GLY A 25 -2.41 12.22 -17.01
CA GLY A 25 -1.32 13.14 -17.36
C GLY A 25 -0.08 13.00 -16.48
N LEU A 26 0.24 11.79 -16.00
CA LEU A 26 1.45 11.52 -15.21
C LEU A 26 2.50 10.75 -16.04
N PRO A 27 3.33 11.44 -16.86
CA PRO A 27 4.37 10.78 -17.65
C PRO A 27 5.55 10.34 -16.77
N LEU A 28 6.39 9.43 -17.30
CA LEU A 28 7.60 8.97 -16.62
C LEU A 28 8.61 10.09 -16.31
N THR A 29 8.56 11.20 -17.05
CA THR A 29 9.40 12.38 -16.89
C THR A 29 8.85 13.41 -15.90
N ALA A 30 7.75 13.11 -15.21
CA ALA A 30 7.17 14.00 -14.20
C ALA A 30 8.21 14.39 -13.14
N LYS A 31 8.17 15.64 -12.68
CA LYS A 31 9.08 16.15 -11.65
C LYS A 31 8.80 15.44 -10.32
N ARG A 32 9.84 14.86 -9.71
CA ARG A 32 9.75 14.09 -8.46
C ARG A 32 10.59 14.71 -7.33
N ARG A 33 10.17 14.46 -6.09
CA ARG A 33 10.93 14.79 -4.87
C ARG A 33 11.43 13.50 -4.22
N LEU A 34 12.36 12.81 -4.88
CA LEU A 34 12.80 11.45 -4.51
C LEU A 34 13.21 11.29 -3.04
N LYS A 35 13.91 12.28 -2.47
CA LYS A 35 14.32 12.26 -1.04
C LYS A 35 13.13 12.21 -0.08
N LEU A 36 12.02 12.84 -0.44
CA LEU A 36 10.79 12.85 0.36
C LEU A 36 9.93 11.62 0.05
N GLU A 37 9.76 11.31 -1.24
CA GLU A 37 8.91 10.21 -1.72
C GLU A 37 9.34 8.85 -1.17
N ARG A 38 10.65 8.61 -1.02
CA ARG A 38 11.18 7.36 -0.43
C ARG A 38 10.76 7.13 1.02
N ASP A 39 10.40 8.19 1.74
CA ASP A 39 10.04 8.13 3.16
C ASP A 39 8.52 8.14 3.39
N ILE A 40 7.71 8.20 2.32
CA ILE A 40 6.25 8.14 2.38
C ILE A 40 5.78 6.68 2.38
N VAL A 41 4.92 6.32 3.33
CA VAL A 41 4.27 5.00 3.39
C VAL A 41 2.80 5.15 2.97
N VAL A 42 2.38 4.36 1.98
CA VAL A 42 1.00 4.32 1.51
C VAL A 42 0.38 2.98 1.92
N ALA A 43 -0.65 3.02 2.76
CA ALA A 43 -1.40 1.83 3.13
C ALA A 43 -2.46 1.49 2.07
N LEU A 44 -2.50 0.23 1.66
CA LEU A 44 -3.48 -0.28 0.70
C LEU A 44 -4.40 -1.30 1.39
N LEU A 45 -5.70 -1.00 1.45
CA LEU A 45 -6.73 -1.90 1.96
C LEU A 45 -7.38 -2.62 0.78
N ASP A 46 -6.85 -3.80 0.46
CA ASP A 46 -7.23 -4.56 -0.74
C ASP A 46 -7.18 -6.07 -0.44
N THR A 47 -7.16 -6.91 -1.47
CA THR A 47 -7.14 -8.37 -1.39
C THR A 47 -5.77 -8.97 -1.05
N GLY A 48 -4.78 -8.13 -0.74
CA GLY A 48 -3.41 -8.54 -0.43
C GLY A 48 -2.39 -8.05 -1.46
N ILE A 49 -1.27 -8.77 -1.55
CA ILE A 49 -0.12 -8.42 -2.39
C ILE A 49 0.52 -9.69 -2.97
N THR A 50 1.13 -9.58 -4.15
CA THR A 50 2.03 -10.60 -4.72
C THR A 50 3.48 -10.12 -4.56
N PRO A 51 4.16 -10.44 -3.44
CA PRO A 51 5.44 -9.82 -3.09
C PRO A 51 6.59 -10.19 -4.04
N GLU A 52 6.49 -11.30 -4.78
CA GLU A 52 7.52 -11.75 -5.73
C GLU A 52 7.51 -10.96 -7.05
N SER A 53 6.50 -10.10 -7.27
CA SER A 53 6.41 -9.29 -8.48
C SER A 53 7.59 -8.32 -8.60
N LYS A 54 8.12 -8.16 -9.82
CA LYS A 54 9.22 -7.20 -10.11
C LYS A 54 8.89 -5.77 -9.68
N SER A 55 7.60 -5.40 -9.63
CA SER A 55 7.14 -4.08 -9.18
C SER A 55 7.42 -3.77 -7.71
N PHE A 56 7.67 -4.79 -6.88
CA PHE A 56 7.91 -4.65 -5.44
C PHE A 56 9.36 -4.97 -5.03
N LYS A 57 10.28 -5.03 -6.00
CA LYS A 57 11.71 -5.13 -5.70
C LYS A 57 12.20 -3.87 -4.97
N ASP A 58 13.05 -4.07 -3.99
CA ASP A 58 13.65 -3.04 -3.12
C ASP A 58 15.04 -2.59 -3.58
N ASP A 59 15.46 -2.97 -4.79
CA ASP A 59 16.75 -2.57 -5.36
C ASP A 59 16.91 -1.04 -5.32
N GLY A 60 17.90 -0.56 -4.54
CA GLY A 60 18.19 0.87 -4.37
C GLY A 60 17.34 1.60 -3.32
N LEU A 61 16.46 0.89 -2.59
CA LEU A 61 15.80 1.43 -1.40
C LEU A 61 16.70 1.32 -0.16
N GLY A 62 16.56 2.30 0.73
CA GLY A 62 17.17 2.24 2.07
C GLY A 62 16.26 1.53 3.07
N PRO A 63 16.64 1.46 4.35
CA PRO A 63 15.80 0.85 5.37
C PRO A 63 14.46 1.59 5.51
N PRO A 64 13.40 0.93 6.01
CA PRO A 64 12.13 1.57 6.30
C PRO A 64 12.27 2.84 7.15
N PRO A 65 11.42 3.87 6.95
CA PRO A 65 11.50 5.11 7.72
C PRO A 65 11.38 4.83 9.22
N ALA A 66 12.21 5.48 10.06
CA ALA A 66 12.24 5.24 11.51
C ALA A 66 10.89 5.47 12.24
N ARG A 67 9.98 6.24 11.63
CA ARG A 67 8.62 6.46 12.13
C ARG A 67 7.67 5.28 11.88
N TRP A 68 8.04 4.33 11.02
CA TRP A 68 7.23 3.18 10.70
C TRP A 68 7.20 2.20 11.88
N LYS A 69 5.99 1.83 12.29
CA LYS A 69 5.74 0.91 13.41
C LYS A 69 4.90 -0.30 13.01
N GLY A 70 4.69 -0.50 11.71
CA GLY A 70 3.97 -1.67 11.21
C GLY A 70 4.79 -2.94 11.38
N ALA A 71 4.11 -4.06 11.55
CA ALA A 71 4.72 -5.37 11.66
C ALA A 71 4.59 -6.13 10.35
N CYS A 72 5.57 -6.98 10.07
CA CYS A 72 5.47 -7.96 9.01
C CYS A 72 5.28 -9.35 9.64
N GLY A 73 4.10 -9.93 9.45
CA GLY A 73 3.78 -11.27 9.93
C GLY A 73 4.06 -12.33 8.89
N HIS A 74 4.35 -13.55 9.31
CA HIS A 74 4.30 -14.72 8.43
C HIS A 74 2.86 -15.23 8.33
N TYR A 75 2.39 -15.41 7.11
CA TYR A 75 1.08 -16.02 6.81
C TYR A 75 1.30 -17.14 5.80
N ALA A 76 0.32 -18.04 5.63
CA ALA A 76 0.44 -19.31 4.90
C ALA A 76 1.50 -19.32 3.77
N ASN A 77 1.28 -18.55 2.71
CA ASN A 77 2.16 -18.46 1.54
C ASN A 77 2.92 -17.12 1.44
N PHE A 78 3.14 -16.46 2.57
CA PHE A 78 3.82 -15.18 2.66
C PHE A 78 5.08 -15.31 3.50
N SER A 79 6.22 -15.32 2.82
CA SER A 79 7.55 -15.52 3.40
C SER A 79 8.05 -14.33 4.21
N GLY A 80 7.45 -13.16 4.04
CA GLY A 80 7.76 -11.95 4.79
C GLY A 80 7.90 -10.72 3.89
N CYS A 81 8.34 -9.62 4.50
CA CYS A 81 8.59 -8.35 3.85
C CYS A 81 10.06 -8.26 3.45
N ASN A 82 10.37 -7.32 2.56
CA ASN A 82 11.73 -6.92 2.27
C ASN A 82 12.43 -6.31 3.50
N LYS A 83 13.73 -6.04 3.36
CA LYS A 83 14.59 -5.54 4.44
C LYS A 83 14.55 -4.02 4.57
#